data_AF-A0A355EUN2-F1
#
_entry.id   AF-A0A355EUN2-F1
#
_cell.length_a   1.000
_cell.length_b   1.000
_cell.length_c   1.000
_cell.angle_alpha   90.00
_cell.angle_beta   90.00
_cell.angle_gamma   90.00
#
_symmetry.space_group_name_H-M   'P 1'
#
loop_
_entity.id
_entity.type
_entity.pdbx_description
1 polymer ?
#
loop_
_entity_poly.entity_id
_entity_poly.type
_entity_poly.pdbx_seq_one_letter_code
_entity_poly.pdbx_strand_id
1 'polypeptide(L)' 'TVLMAACNGSTFQKWTVTPAGQVRMFADMCLDIAGGTSANHASLQIYPCHGGPNQRWLNSF' A
#
# COMPACT_ATOMS: atom_id res chain seq x y z
N THR A 1 8.56 -0.87 -4.70
CA THR A 1 7.87 -1.92 -5.49
C THR A 1 7.38 -3.01 -4.57
N VAL A 2 6.26 -3.65 -4.91
CA VAL A 2 5.68 -4.77 -4.14
C VAL A 2 5.96 -6.09 -4.86
N LEU A 3 6.41 -7.10 -4.13
CA LEU A 3 6.81 -8.40 -4.68
C LEU A 3 6.33 -9.52 -3.75
N MET A 4 6.11 -10.70 -4.32
CA MET A 4 5.88 -11.93 -3.55
C MET A 4 7.22 -12.47 -3.03
N ALA A 5 7.26 -12.85 -1.75
CA ALA A 5 8.43 -13.47 -1.12
C ALA A 5 7.99 -14.40 0.00
N ALA A 6 8.85 -15.36 0.37
CA ALA A 6 8.59 -16.25 1.50
C ALA A 6 8.40 -15.45 2.81
N CYS A 7 7.44 -15.86 3.63
CA CYS A 7 7.19 -15.25 4.93
C CYS A 7 8.41 -15.46 5.85
N ASN A 8 9.08 -14.38 6.23
CA ASN A 8 10.33 -14.45 6.99
C ASN A 8 10.34 -13.56 8.25
N GLY A 9 9.21 -12.92 8.57
CA GLY A 9 9.09 -12.06 9.75
C GLY A 9 9.82 -10.71 9.63
N SER A 10 10.42 -10.42 8.47
CA SER A 10 11.08 -9.14 8.20
C SER A 10 10.09 -7.97 8.29
N THR A 11 10.61 -6.79 8.65
CA THR A 11 9.84 -5.55 8.69
C THR A 11 9.29 -5.16 7.32
N PHE A 12 9.91 -5.60 6.21
CA PHE A 12 9.40 -5.40 4.84
C PHE A 12 8.08 -6.12 4.55
N GLN A 13 7.69 -7.08 5.40
CA GLN A 13 6.43 -7.83 5.27
C GLN A 13 5.42 -7.47 6.36
N LYS A 14 5.72 -6.46 7.19
CA LYS A 14 4.84 -6.00 8.26
C LYS A 14 4.09 -4.75 7.81
N TRP A 15 2.78 -4.89 7.70
CA TRP A 15 1.88 -3.85 7.22
C TRP A 15 0.94 -3.41 8.34
N THR A 16 0.64 -2.12 8.38
CA THR A 16 -0.35 -1.54 9.30
C THR A 16 -1.52 -1.01 8.51
N VAL A 17 -2.73 -1.41 8.88
CA VAL A 17 -3.95 -0.85 8.34
C VAL A 17 -4.38 0.34 9.19
N THR A 18 -4.67 1.47 8.56
CA THR A 18 -5.13 2.69 9.23
C THR A 18 -6.65 2.86 9.14
N PRO A 19 -7.29 3.61 10.06
CA PRO A 19 -8.71 3.94 9.96
C PRO A 19 -9.08 4.70 8.67
N ALA A 20 -8.13 5.42 8.08
CA ALA A 20 -8.29 6.09 6.78
C ALA A 20 -8.32 5.11 5.57
N GLY A 21 -8.23 3.81 5.81
CA GLY A 21 -8.24 2.77 4.77
C GLY A 21 -6.90 2.57 4.05
N GLN A 22 -5.80 3.16 4.56
CA GLN A 22 -4.47 2.98 3.99
C GLN A 22 -3.78 1.75 4.57
N VAL A 23 -3.03 1.03 3.72
CA VAL A 23 -2.11 -0.04 4.11
C VAL A 23 -0.70 0.53 4.09
N ARG A 24 -0.05 0.60 5.25
CA ARG A 24 1.22 1.29 5.43
C ARG A 24 2.37 0.36 5.79
N MET A 25 3.56 0.77 5.39
CA MET A 25 4.84 0.27 5.89
C MET A 25 5.74 1.46 6.25
N PHE A 26 6.71 1.26 7.13
CA PHE A 26 7.70 2.31 7.49
C PHE A 26 7.07 3.68 7.85
N ALA A 27 5.96 3.65 8.59
CA ALA A 27 5.15 4.80 9.04
C ALA A 27 4.48 5.62 7.92
N ASP A 28 5.24 6.23 7.02
CA ASP A 28 4.74 7.19 6.02
C ASP A 28 4.81 6.70 4.57
N MET A 29 5.01 5.40 4.37
CA MET A 29 4.91 4.77 3.06
C MET A 29 3.62 3.96 2.95
N CYS A 30 2.92 4.10 1.83
CA CYS A 30 1.63 3.49 1.57
C CYS A 30 1.73 2.49 0.41
N LEU A 31 0.92 1.43 0.49
CA LEU A 31 0.58 0.61 -0.66
C LEU A 31 -0.19 1.49 -1.66
N ASP A 32 0.30 1.53 -2.89
CA ASP A 32 -0.08 2.54 -3.87
C ASP A 32 -0.22 1.92 -5.26
N ILE A 33 -1.26 2.31 -5.99
CA ILE A 33 -1.36 2.02 -7.43
C ILE A 33 -0.53 3.06 -8.19
N ALA A 34 0.52 2.60 -8.87
CA ALA A 34 1.43 3.47 -9.60
C ALA A 34 0.70 4.30 -10.66
N GLY A 35 0.86 5.62 -10.58
CA GLY A 35 0.19 6.57 -11.47
C GLY A 35 -1.33 6.71 -11.25
N GLY A 36 -1.91 6.02 -10.27
CA GLY A 36 -3.33 6.15 -9.90
C GLY A 36 -4.34 5.66 -10.93
N THR A 37 -3.91 4.82 -11.89
CA THR A 37 -4.79 4.27 -12.93
C THR A 37 -5.70 3.17 -12.38
N SER A 38 -6.95 3.11 -12.87
CA SER A 38 -7.90 2.05 -12.56
C SER A 38 -7.89 0.90 -13.58
N ALA A 39 -6.91 0.90 -14.50
CA ALA A 39 -6.78 -0.16 -15.50
C ALA A 39 -6.42 -1.50 -14.86
N ASN A 40 -6.85 -2.59 -15.49
CA ASN A 40 -6.41 -3.93 -15.09
C ASN A 40 -4.89 -4.06 -15.19
N HIS A 41 -4.31 -4.83 -14.27
CA HIS A 41 -2.86 -5.03 -14.13
C HIS A 41 -2.06 -3.76 -13.79
N ALA A 42 -2.72 -2.73 -13.23
CA ALA A 42 -2.00 -1.59 -12.67
C ALA A 42 -0.96 -2.06 -11.64
N SER A 43 0.25 -1.51 -11.74
CA SER A 43 1.36 -1.94 -10.89
C SER A 43 1.21 -1.40 -9.47
N LEU A 44 1.49 -2.26 -8.49
CA LEU A 44 1.56 -1.87 -7.09
C LEU A 44 2.96 -1.40 -6.73
N GLN A 45 3.03 -0.32 -5.98
CA GLN A 45 4.25 0.23 -5.46
C GLN A 45 4.11 0.64 -4.00
N ILE A 46 5.24 1.07 -3.45
CA ILE A 46 5.36 1.63 -2.12
C ILE A 46 5.77 3.08 -2.33
N TYR A 47 4.90 4.00 -1.96
CA TYR A 47 5.04 5.42 -2.27
C TYR A 47 4.69 6.26 -1.03
N PRO A 48 5.27 7.46 -0.87
CA PRO A 48 4.89 8.35 0.23
C PRO A 48 3.38 8.51 0.33
N CYS A 49 2.87 8.40 1.55
CA CYS A 49 1.45 8.56 1.81
C CYS A 49 1.00 9.99 1.50
N HIS A 50 0.06 10.15 0.56
CA HIS A 50 -0.51 11.44 0.17
C HIS A 50 -2.06 11.46 0.26
N GLY A 51 -2.67 10.38 0.73
CA GLY A 51 -4.12 10.32 1.02
C GLY A 51 -5.04 10.19 -0.19
N GLY A 52 -4.45 10.04 -1.39
CA GLY A 52 -5.18 9.88 -2.64
C GLY A 52 -5.97 8.56 -2.70
N PRO A 53 -6.99 8.47 -3.57
CA PRO A 53 -7.81 7.27 -3.70
C PRO A 53 -7.02 6.01 -4.04
N ASN A 54 -5.94 6.15 -4.81
CA ASN A 54 -5.02 5.09 -5.19
C ASN A 54 -4.17 4.53 -4.03
N GLN A 55 -4.33 5.07 -2.82
CA GLN A 55 -3.71 4.59 -1.57
C GLN A 55 -4.75 4.11 -0.55
N ARG A 56 -6.03 3.98 -0.93
CA ARG A 56 -7.11 3.48 -0.08
C ARG A 56 -7.55 2.11 -0.55
N TRP A 57 -7.48 1.14 0.34
CA TRP A 57 -7.73 -0.28 0.05
C TRP A 57 -8.91 -0.85 0.81
N LEU A 58 -9.45 -0.07 1.74
CA LEU A 58 -10.56 -0.43 2.60
C LEU A 58 -11.48 0.77 2.72
N ASN A 59 -12.77 0.49 2.91
CA ASN A 59 -13.69 1.53 3.36
C ASN A 59 -13.29 1.93 4.78
N SER A 60 -13.28 3.24 5.04
CA SER A 60 -13.05 3.77 6.38
C SER A 60 -14.06 3.14 7.35
N PHE A 61 -13.57 2.63 8.48
CA PHE A 61 -14.41 2.04 9.52
C PHE A 61 -15.20 3.11 10.28
#